data_AF-A0A832JQM1-F1
#
_entry.id   AF-A0A832JQM1-F1
#
_cell.length_a   1.000
_cell.length_b   1.000
_cell.length_c   1.000
_cell.angle_alpha   90.00
_cell.angle_beta   90.00
_cell.angle_gamma   90.00
#
_symmetry.space_group_name_H-M   'P 1'
#
loop_
_entity.id
_entity.type
_entity.pdbx_description
1 polymer ?
#
loop_
_entity_poly.entity_id
_entity_poly.type
_entity_poly.pdbx_seq_one_letter_code
_entity_poly.pdbx_strand_id
1 'polypeptide(L)'
;MPSEAKRLPVGPNSTLILKGPASARLVEGSLEVLGYRPGSKERLVAKPWRSLPLYSRDGAVVEVYLGEGGGAEVVGEDTIPGDWRELSSSLGDSFRLMVIGMVDSGKTSLITYLYNTHVPQGRMVVADLDMGQSEICPPTTIALAIGVKPSPSLSALEPYRVYPVGYTSPSYLTSRALESVAELSSNAGSEKRLLVNTDGWIDGDAARRHKSQLIRILRPSHVVLIGMWEADDLEEASEEVGAELIRVSAPRVVLRRDQSARKALRELSYARYLRGARLRSVPR
;
A
#
# COMPACT_ATOMS: atom_id res chain seq x y z
N MET A 1 17.52 -26.46 1.75
CA MET A 1 18.75 -25.98 1.05
C MET A 1 18.44 -24.58 0.53
N PRO A 2 19.37 -23.60 0.55
CA PRO A 2 19.12 -22.33 -0.14
C PRO A 2 18.89 -22.63 -1.63
N SER A 3 17.82 -22.10 -2.22
CA SER A 3 17.61 -22.21 -3.66
C SER A 3 18.80 -21.58 -4.40
N GLU A 4 19.30 -22.23 -5.44
CA GLU A 4 20.28 -21.61 -6.33
C GLU A 4 19.72 -20.32 -6.98
N ALA A 5 20.60 -19.36 -7.19
CA ALA A 5 20.23 -18.11 -7.86
C ALA A 5 19.92 -18.40 -9.33
N LYS A 6 18.72 -18.03 -9.79
CA LYS A 6 18.34 -18.13 -11.21
C LYS A 6 18.43 -16.75 -11.85
N ARG A 7 19.12 -16.64 -12.99
CA ARG A 7 19.05 -15.46 -13.84
C ARG A 7 17.84 -15.58 -14.78
N LEU A 8 16.95 -14.60 -14.73
CA LEU A 8 15.76 -14.54 -15.57
C LEU A 8 15.86 -13.33 -16.51
N PRO A 9 15.80 -13.54 -17.84
CA PRO A 9 15.62 -12.44 -18.77
C PRO A 9 14.18 -11.93 -18.68
N VAL A 10 14.03 -10.62 -18.63
CA VAL A 10 12.76 -9.90 -18.72
C VAL A 10 12.84 -9.09 -20.01
N GLY A 11 11.96 -9.38 -20.97
CA GLY A 11 11.94 -8.66 -22.24
C GLY A 11 11.53 -7.18 -22.08
N PRO A 12 11.68 -6.36 -23.12
CA PRO A 12 11.09 -5.02 -23.16
C PRO A 12 9.57 -5.07 -22.93
N ASN A 13 9.04 -4.03 -22.28
CA ASN A 13 7.63 -3.88 -21.89
C ASN A 13 7.03 -5.12 -21.21
N SER A 14 7.84 -5.80 -20.37
CA SER A 14 7.44 -7.01 -19.67
C SER A 14 7.58 -6.85 -18.16
N THR A 15 6.81 -7.63 -17.40
CA THR A 15 6.87 -7.65 -15.93
C THR A 15 7.31 -9.02 -15.43
N LEU A 16 8.30 -9.05 -14.55
CA LEU A 16 8.57 -10.19 -13.68
C LEU A 16 7.73 -10.09 -12.40
N ILE A 17 6.79 -11.01 -12.22
CA ILE A 17 5.96 -11.15 -11.02
C ILE A 17 6.70 -12.03 -10.02
N LEU A 18 7.28 -11.39 -9.00
CA LEU A 18 8.03 -12.07 -7.94
C LEU A 18 7.09 -12.39 -6.77
N LYS A 19 6.75 -13.66 -6.57
CA LYS A 19 5.87 -14.18 -5.51
C LYS A 19 6.71 -14.62 -4.31
N GLY A 20 6.48 -14.01 -3.15
CA GLY A 20 7.27 -14.24 -1.95
C GLY A 20 6.89 -15.50 -1.17
N PRO A 21 7.82 -16.09 -0.39
CA PRO A 21 9.14 -15.55 -0.03
C PRO A 21 10.15 -15.66 -1.18
N ALA A 22 10.66 -14.54 -1.66
CA ALA A 22 11.62 -14.49 -2.75
C ALA A 22 12.38 -13.16 -2.75
N SER A 23 13.52 -13.11 -3.43
CA SER A 23 14.23 -11.86 -3.65
C SER A 23 14.75 -11.75 -5.07
N ALA A 24 14.86 -10.53 -5.57
CA ALA A 24 15.35 -10.22 -6.89
C ALA A 24 16.39 -9.10 -6.84
N ARG A 25 17.35 -9.13 -7.76
CA ARG A 25 18.36 -8.09 -7.93
C ARG A 25 18.59 -7.85 -9.42
N LEU A 26 18.62 -6.58 -9.81
CA LEU A 26 18.96 -6.19 -11.18
C LEU A 26 20.43 -6.53 -11.46
N VAL A 27 20.69 -7.19 -12.57
CA VAL A 27 22.05 -7.48 -13.06
C VAL A 27 22.40 -6.54 -14.22
N GLU A 28 21.51 -6.46 -15.21
CA GLU A 28 21.66 -5.65 -16.42
C GLU A 28 20.32 -5.05 -16.85
N GLY A 29 20.35 -3.90 -17.52
CA GLY A 29 19.15 -3.22 -18.05
C GLY A 29 18.47 -2.29 -17.05
N SER A 30 17.14 -2.13 -17.18
CA SER A 30 16.33 -1.25 -16.33
C SER A 30 15.19 -2.01 -15.67
N LEU A 31 14.93 -1.75 -14.40
CA LEU A 31 13.84 -2.38 -13.64
C LEU A 31 13.13 -1.32 -12.80
N GLU A 32 11.82 -1.47 -12.64
CA GLU A 32 10.98 -0.62 -11.82
C GLU A 32 9.99 -1.49 -11.03
N VAL A 33 9.76 -1.16 -9.76
CA VAL A 33 8.73 -1.75 -8.92
C VAL A 33 7.82 -0.64 -8.40
N LEU A 34 6.60 -0.55 -8.93
CA LEU A 34 5.63 0.46 -8.51
C LEU A 34 6.23 1.88 -8.48
N GLY A 35 6.85 2.34 -9.56
CA GLY A 35 7.50 3.67 -9.64
C GLY A 35 8.90 3.74 -9.03
N TYR A 36 9.33 2.75 -8.25
CA TYR A 36 10.66 2.71 -7.65
C TYR A 36 11.69 2.06 -8.57
N ARG A 37 12.84 2.72 -8.79
CA ARG A 37 13.96 2.17 -9.54
C ARG A 37 15.07 1.70 -8.59
N PRO A 38 15.29 0.38 -8.42
CA PRO A 38 16.33 -0.14 -7.54
C PRO A 38 17.72 0.16 -8.07
N GLY A 39 18.68 0.31 -7.15
CA GLY A 39 20.09 0.36 -7.51
C GLY A 39 20.62 -1.00 -7.99
N SER A 40 21.74 -1.01 -8.73
CA SER A 40 22.35 -2.23 -9.30
C SER A 40 22.78 -3.30 -8.27
N LYS A 41 22.96 -2.90 -7.01
CA LYS A 41 23.31 -3.80 -5.89
C LYS A 41 22.16 -4.05 -4.92
N GLU A 42 21.03 -3.39 -5.13
CA GLU A 42 19.91 -3.47 -4.21
C GLU A 42 19.12 -4.77 -4.40
N ARG A 43 18.76 -5.39 -3.29
CA ARG A 43 17.94 -6.60 -3.27
C ARG A 43 16.50 -6.23 -2.94
N LEU A 44 15.61 -6.44 -3.91
CA LEU A 44 14.17 -6.36 -3.71
C LEU A 44 13.68 -7.66 -3.08
N VAL A 45 12.84 -7.56 -2.04
CA VAL A 45 12.38 -8.73 -1.28
C VAL A 45 10.85 -8.80 -1.31
N ALA A 46 10.32 -9.86 -1.93
CA ALA A 46 8.92 -10.22 -1.80
C ALA A 46 8.75 -11.08 -0.53
N LYS A 47 8.07 -10.52 0.48
CA LYS A 47 7.72 -11.24 1.72
C LYS A 47 6.70 -12.35 1.43
N PRO A 48 6.58 -13.38 2.30
CA PRO A 48 5.52 -14.38 2.21
C PRO A 48 4.14 -13.77 1.97
N TRP A 49 3.34 -14.41 1.11
CA TRP A 49 1.99 -13.95 0.73
C TRP A 49 1.92 -12.54 0.14
N ARG A 50 3.02 -12.07 -0.48
CA ARG A 50 3.07 -10.84 -1.26
C ARG A 50 3.73 -11.08 -2.60
N SER A 51 3.38 -10.25 -3.57
CA SER A 51 4.00 -10.23 -4.88
C SER A 51 4.53 -8.84 -5.21
N LEU A 52 5.67 -8.79 -5.89
CA LEU A 52 6.23 -7.55 -6.43
C LEU A 52 6.18 -7.60 -7.97
N PRO A 53 5.53 -6.63 -8.63
CA PRO A 53 5.61 -6.48 -10.07
C PRO A 53 6.89 -5.74 -10.44
N LEU A 54 7.84 -6.43 -11.06
CA LEU A 54 9.12 -5.87 -11.49
C LEU A 54 9.06 -5.62 -13.01
N TYR A 55 8.65 -4.41 -13.38
CA TYR A 55 8.48 -3.99 -14.76
C TYR A 55 9.81 -3.56 -15.38
N SER A 56 10.03 -3.90 -16.64
CA SER A 56 11.14 -3.39 -17.44
C SER A 56 10.64 -2.80 -18.75
N ARG A 57 11.01 -1.54 -19.01
CA ARG A 57 10.69 -0.87 -20.28
C ARG A 57 11.60 -1.36 -21.41
N ASP A 58 12.90 -1.40 -21.14
CA ASP A 58 13.94 -1.62 -22.15
C ASP A 58 14.49 -3.06 -22.14
N GLY A 59 14.02 -3.89 -21.21
CA GLY A 59 14.55 -5.22 -20.94
C GLY A 59 15.55 -5.23 -19.78
N ALA A 60 15.63 -6.38 -19.10
CA ALA A 60 16.53 -6.58 -17.96
C ALA A 60 16.95 -8.03 -17.80
N VAL A 61 18.10 -8.23 -17.15
CA VAL A 61 18.49 -9.52 -16.57
C VAL A 61 18.37 -9.40 -15.06
N VAL A 62 17.55 -10.25 -14.47
CA VAL A 62 17.25 -10.22 -13.03
C VAL A 62 17.73 -11.51 -12.38
N GLU A 63 18.54 -11.39 -11.34
CA GLU A 63 18.92 -12.50 -10.48
C GLU A 63 17.83 -12.72 -9.42
N VAL A 64 17.28 -13.94 -9.35
CA VAL A 64 16.17 -14.31 -8.47
C VAL A 64 16.57 -15.45 -7.54
N TYR A 65 16.18 -15.32 -6.27
CA TYR A 65 16.28 -16.35 -5.24
C TYR A 65 14.88 -16.67 -4.74
N LEU A 66 14.49 -17.95 -4.76
CA LEU A 66 13.16 -18.40 -4.37
C LEU A 66 13.22 -19.11 -3.02
N GLY A 67 12.54 -18.57 -2.01
CA GLY A 67 12.29 -19.30 -0.79
C GLY A 67 11.26 -20.41 -1.01
N GLU A 68 11.01 -21.20 0.03
CA GLU A 68 9.99 -22.24 0.02
C GLU A 68 8.60 -21.65 -0.26
N GLY A 69 7.91 -22.16 -1.28
CA GLY A 69 6.62 -21.64 -1.75
C GLY A 69 6.71 -20.32 -2.53
N GLY A 70 7.91 -19.78 -2.74
CA GLY A 70 8.14 -18.62 -3.60
C GLY A 70 8.02 -18.96 -5.09
N GLY A 71 7.82 -17.93 -5.91
CA GLY A 71 7.66 -18.09 -7.35
C GLY A 71 8.13 -16.88 -8.14
N ALA A 72 8.42 -17.10 -9.41
CA ALA A 72 8.80 -16.05 -10.36
C ALA A 72 8.23 -16.37 -11.73
N GLU A 73 7.55 -15.40 -12.32
CA GLU A 73 6.84 -15.55 -13.59
C GLU A 73 7.01 -14.28 -14.42
N VAL A 74 7.37 -14.41 -15.69
CA VAL A 74 7.51 -13.26 -16.59
C VAL A 74 6.26 -13.20 -17.48
N VAL A 75 5.62 -12.03 -17.52
CA VAL A 75 4.48 -11.75 -18.39
C VAL A 75 4.86 -10.63 -19.37
N GLY A 76 4.45 -10.78 -20.63
CA GLY A 76 4.75 -9.84 -21.72
C GLY A 76 3.87 -8.59 -21.72
N GLU A 77 3.60 -8.02 -20.55
CA GLU A 77 2.81 -6.79 -20.39
C GLU A 77 3.25 -6.00 -19.14
N ASP A 78 2.88 -4.72 -19.10
CA ASP A 78 2.89 -3.94 -17.85
C ASP A 78 1.69 -4.37 -17.00
N THR A 79 1.98 -4.84 -15.78
CA THR A 79 0.95 -5.30 -14.84
C THR A 79 0.37 -4.17 -13.98
N ILE A 80 0.96 -2.96 -14.03
CA ILE A 80 0.36 -1.77 -13.46
C ILE A 80 -0.77 -1.31 -14.40
N PRO A 81 -2.03 -1.21 -13.93
CA PRO A 81 -3.12 -0.73 -14.76
C PRO A 81 -2.84 0.65 -15.39
N GLY A 82 -3.22 0.83 -16.66
CA GLY A 82 -2.99 2.09 -17.38
C GLY A 82 -3.67 3.30 -16.74
N ASP A 83 -4.87 3.11 -16.21
CA ASP A 83 -5.63 4.13 -15.49
C ASP A 83 -4.95 4.60 -14.19
N TRP A 84 -4.05 3.81 -13.58
CA TRP A 84 -3.22 4.27 -12.47
C TRP A 84 -2.18 5.29 -12.93
N ARG A 85 -1.62 5.10 -14.14
CA ARG A 85 -0.64 6.03 -14.74
C ARG A 85 -1.32 7.33 -15.16
N GLU A 86 -2.53 7.23 -15.70
CA GLU A 86 -3.39 8.37 -16.04
C GLU A 86 -3.74 9.18 -14.78
N LEU A 87 -4.22 8.51 -13.72
CA LEU A 87 -4.43 9.12 -12.41
C LEU A 87 -3.17 9.80 -11.90
N SER A 88 -2.01 9.13 -11.93
CA SER A 88 -0.76 9.74 -11.47
C SER A 88 -0.36 10.98 -12.28
N SER A 89 -0.81 11.08 -13.53
CA SER A 89 -0.47 12.18 -14.44
C SER A 89 -1.47 13.34 -14.34
N SER A 90 -2.70 13.09 -13.90
CA SER A 90 -3.72 14.11 -13.67
C SER A 90 -3.56 14.85 -12.33
N LEU A 91 -2.86 14.24 -11.37
CA LEU A 91 -2.60 14.87 -10.08
C LEU A 91 -1.68 16.09 -10.22
N GLY A 92 -2.15 17.23 -9.72
CA GLY A 92 -1.36 18.45 -9.63
C GLY A 92 -0.34 18.43 -8.48
N ASP A 93 0.28 19.58 -8.23
CA ASP A 93 1.30 19.72 -7.18
C ASP A 93 0.78 19.53 -5.75
N SER A 94 -0.54 19.68 -5.55
CA SER A 94 -1.19 19.54 -4.26
C SER A 94 -2.40 18.62 -4.39
N PHE A 95 -2.42 17.55 -3.59
CA PHE A 95 -3.54 16.61 -3.53
C PHE A 95 -3.61 15.93 -2.17
N ARG A 96 -4.84 15.59 -1.75
CA ARG A 96 -5.11 14.68 -0.65
C ARG A 96 -5.95 13.54 -1.21
N LEU A 97 -5.35 12.39 -1.42
CA LEU A 97 -5.98 11.28 -2.15
C LEU A 97 -6.23 10.12 -1.20
N MET A 98 -7.48 9.68 -1.13
CA MET A 98 -7.92 8.53 -0.34
C MET A 98 -8.28 7.37 -1.24
N VAL A 99 -7.71 6.19 -1.00
CA VAL A 99 -8.00 4.98 -1.79
C VAL A 99 -8.94 4.05 -1.02
N ILE A 100 -10.07 3.70 -1.63
CA ILE A 100 -11.10 2.80 -1.09
C ILE A 100 -11.28 1.62 -2.04
N GLY A 101 -11.45 0.43 -1.49
CA GLY A 101 -11.60 -0.78 -2.28
C GLY A 101 -11.59 -2.03 -1.44
N MET A 102 -12.00 -3.13 -2.07
CA MET A 102 -11.99 -4.45 -1.47
C MET A 102 -10.64 -4.87 -0.89
N VAL A 103 -10.68 -5.84 0.01
CA VAL A 103 -9.46 -6.52 0.43
C VAL A 103 -8.76 -7.15 -0.79
N ASP A 104 -7.44 -7.01 -0.86
CA ASP A 104 -6.61 -7.46 -1.99
C ASP A 104 -7.00 -6.86 -3.36
N SER A 105 -7.52 -5.64 -3.38
CA SER A 105 -7.81 -4.93 -4.65
C SER A 105 -6.61 -4.20 -5.25
N GLY A 106 -5.49 -4.08 -4.53
CA GLY A 106 -4.30 -3.33 -4.99
C GLY A 106 -4.10 -1.96 -4.36
N LYS A 107 -4.91 -1.54 -3.38
CA LYS A 107 -4.82 -0.22 -2.71
C LYS A 107 -3.40 0.19 -2.30
N THR A 108 -2.73 -0.68 -1.55
CA THR A 108 -1.36 -0.44 -1.06
C THR A 108 -0.35 -0.33 -2.21
N SER A 109 -0.55 -1.10 -3.29
CA SER A 109 0.29 -1.02 -4.48
C SER A 109 0.08 0.28 -5.25
N LEU A 110 -1.17 0.73 -5.39
CA LEU A 110 -1.50 2.03 -6.00
C LEU A 110 -0.89 3.17 -5.17
N ILE A 111 -1.02 3.13 -3.85
CA ILE A 111 -0.42 4.15 -2.96
C ILE A 111 1.10 4.12 -3.05
N THR A 112 1.73 2.95 -3.10
CA THR A 112 3.18 2.84 -3.30
C THR A 112 3.60 3.43 -4.66
N TYR A 113 2.83 3.17 -5.71
CA TYR A 113 3.06 3.73 -7.05
C TYR A 113 2.98 5.26 -7.03
N LEU A 114 1.84 5.82 -6.56
CA LEU A 114 1.64 7.26 -6.46
C LEU A 114 2.68 7.94 -5.56
N TYR A 115 3.06 7.29 -4.46
CA TYR A 115 4.11 7.76 -3.58
C TYR A 115 5.43 7.92 -4.34
N ASN A 116 5.85 6.87 -5.04
CA ASN A 116 7.13 6.85 -5.74
C ASN A 116 7.20 7.81 -6.93
N THR A 117 6.07 8.04 -7.63
CA THR A 117 6.04 8.98 -8.76
C THR A 117 6.07 10.44 -8.34
N HIS A 118 5.59 10.78 -7.14
CA HIS A 118 5.43 12.17 -6.70
C HIS A 118 6.38 12.60 -5.58
N VAL A 119 6.91 11.69 -4.76
CA VAL A 119 7.89 12.06 -3.72
C VAL A 119 9.19 12.70 -4.26
N PRO A 120 9.65 12.45 -5.50
CA PRO A 120 10.78 13.22 -6.06
C PRO A 120 10.52 14.72 -6.19
N GLN A 121 9.25 15.13 -6.27
CA GLN A 121 8.85 16.53 -6.35
C GLN A 121 8.76 17.21 -4.97
N GLY A 122 9.05 16.49 -3.88
CA GLY A 122 9.05 17.04 -2.53
C GLY A 122 8.40 16.13 -1.48
N ARG A 123 8.44 16.59 -0.23
CA ARG A 123 7.88 15.91 0.93
C ARG A 123 6.43 15.47 0.68
N MET A 124 6.13 14.24 1.10
CA MET A 124 4.79 13.65 1.05
C MET A 124 4.45 12.99 2.37
N VAL A 125 3.18 13.05 2.76
CA VAL A 125 2.67 12.31 3.92
C VAL A 125 1.85 11.11 3.46
N VAL A 126 2.01 9.98 4.14
CA VAL A 126 1.19 8.78 3.94
C VAL A 126 0.47 8.49 5.26
N ALA A 127 -0.86 8.47 5.22
CA ALA A 127 -1.71 7.99 6.29
C ALA A 127 -2.06 6.52 6.05
N ASP A 128 -1.71 5.63 6.99
CA ASP A 128 -2.08 4.23 6.95
C ASP A 128 -3.19 3.96 7.95
N LEU A 129 -4.41 3.80 7.43
CA LEU A 129 -5.62 3.55 8.22
C LEU A 129 -6.01 2.07 8.23
N ASP A 130 -5.24 1.19 7.59
CA ASP A 130 -5.47 -0.25 7.63
C ASP A 130 -4.94 -0.85 8.95
N MET A 131 -5.74 -0.70 10.02
CA MET A 131 -5.41 -1.26 11.34
C MET A 131 -5.28 -2.80 11.36
N GLY A 132 -5.75 -3.49 10.31
CA GLY A 132 -5.68 -4.95 10.20
C GLY A 132 -4.37 -5.41 9.57
N GLN A 133 -3.89 -4.73 8.52
CA GLN A 133 -2.73 -5.15 7.74
C GLN A 133 -1.77 -4.00 7.38
N SER A 134 -1.64 -3.02 8.27
CA SER A 134 -0.74 -1.87 8.09
C SER A 134 0.66 -2.27 7.62
N GLU A 135 1.22 -1.46 6.70
CA GLU A 135 2.61 -1.56 6.29
C GLU A 135 3.54 -0.71 7.14
N ILE A 136 3.04 0.43 7.60
CA ILE A 136 3.81 1.53 8.20
C ILE A 136 3.90 1.41 9.73
N CYS A 137 2.90 0.82 10.37
CA CYS A 137 2.81 0.74 11.83
C CYS A 137 2.40 -0.67 12.31
N PRO A 138 2.52 -0.96 13.62
CA PRO A 138 2.05 -2.22 14.16
C PRO A 138 0.54 -2.43 13.90
N PRO A 139 0.06 -3.68 13.78
CA PRO A 139 -1.38 -3.93 13.70
C PRO A 139 -2.11 -3.35 14.92
N THR A 140 -3.40 -3.06 14.78
CA THR A 140 -4.28 -2.37 15.76
C THR A 140 -3.99 -0.88 15.96
N THR A 141 -3.14 -0.31 15.11
CA THR A 141 -2.82 1.12 15.11
C THR A 141 -3.05 1.70 13.71
N ILE A 142 -3.17 3.02 13.65
CA ILE A 142 -3.12 3.80 12.41
C ILE A 142 -1.98 4.81 12.53
N ALA A 143 -1.41 5.26 11.42
CA ALA A 143 -0.22 6.09 11.48
C ALA A 143 -0.12 7.13 10.38
N LEU A 144 0.71 8.14 10.64
CA LEU A 144 1.23 9.06 9.65
C LEU A 144 2.73 8.84 9.50
N ALA A 145 3.17 8.72 8.25
CA ALA A 145 4.59 8.68 7.89
C ALA A 145 4.94 9.82 6.95
N ILE A 146 6.18 10.32 7.06
CA ILE A 146 6.72 11.32 6.14
C ILE A 146 7.69 10.62 5.20
N GLY A 147 7.48 10.83 3.92
CA GLY A 147 8.36 10.36 2.86
C GLY A 147 9.04 11.51 2.14
N VAL A 148 10.34 11.32 1.87
CA VAL A 148 11.20 12.30 1.17
C VAL A 148 12.00 11.69 0.02
N LYS A 149 11.89 10.37 -0.20
CA LYS A 149 12.58 9.65 -1.27
C LYS A 149 11.79 8.40 -1.67
N PRO A 150 11.85 7.95 -2.93
CA PRO A 150 11.18 6.71 -3.35
C PRO A 150 11.60 5.48 -2.54
N SER A 151 10.71 4.50 -2.44
CA SER A 151 10.90 3.25 -1.71
C SER A 151 10.20 2.07 -2.41
N PRO A 152 10.75 0.84 -2.37
CA PRO A 152 10.08 -0.33 -2.94
C PRO A 152 8.81 -0.77 -2.19
N SER A 153 8.55 -0.24 -0.98
CA SER A 153 7.34 -0.50 -0.19
C SER A 153 7.10 0.60 0.84
N LEU A 154 5.84 0.83 1.20
CA LEU A 154 5.48 1.74 2.29
C LEU A 154 6.05 1.29 3.64
N SER A 155 6.35 -0.01 3.79
CA SER A 155 6.93 -0.55 5.01
C SER A 155 8.34 -0.04 5.35
N ALA A 156 9.02 0.64 4.42
CA ALA A 156 10.28 1.34 4.69
C ALA A 156 10.08 2.78 5.18
N LEU A 157 8.86 3.30 5.16
CA LEU A 157 8.56 4.61 5.72
C LEU A 157 8.51 4.51 7.24
N GLU A 158 9.12 5.49 7.90
CA GLU A 158 9.09 5.58 9.36
C GLU A 158 7.86 6.40 9.78
N PRO A 159 6.99 5.84 10.64
CA PRO A 159 5.88 6.61 11.18
C PRO A 159 6.42 7.71 12.10
N TYR A 160 5.94 8.95 11.91
CA TYR A 160 6.24 10.04 12.84
C TYR A 160 5.15 10.19 13.91
N ARG A 161 3.95 9.67 13.66
CA ARG A 161 2.86 9.55 14.64
C ARG A 161 2.12 8.22 14.45
N VAL A 162 1.76 7.60 15.57
CA VAL A 162 1.02 6.33 15.62
C VAL A 162 -0.11 6.49 16.64
N TYR A 163 -1.33 6.10 16.27
CA TYR A 163 -2.53 6.20 17.08
C TYR A 163 -3.08 4.80 17.36
N PRO A 164 -3.21 4.40 18.63
CA PRO A 164 -3.76 3.10 18.97
C PRO A 164 -5.28 3.08 18.83
N VAL A 165 -5.78 2.16 18.00
CA VAL A 165 -7.21 1.87 17.86
C VAL A 165 -7.62 0.70 18.75
N GLY A 166 -6.75 -0.32 18.85
CA GLY A 166 -6.93 -1.49 19.72
C GLY A 166 -7.62 -2.69 19.07
N TYR A 167 -8.06 -2.57 17.82
CA TYR A 167 -8.74 -3.65 17.07
C TYR A 167 -8.18 -3.78 15.67
N THR A 168 -8.33 -4.95 15.05
CA THR A 168 -7.83 -5.23 13.69
C THR A 168 -8.87 -4.94 12.60
N SER A 169 -10.03 -4.41 12.97
CA SER A 169 -11.08 -4.00 12.03
C SER A 169 -11.92 -2.87 12.64
N PRO A 170 -12.33 -1.87 11.84
CA PRO A 170 -13.22 -0.81 12.33
C PRO A 170 -14.59 -1.36 12.77
N SER A 171 -15.01 -2.52 12.28
CA SER A 171 -16.32 -3.10 12.57
C SER A 171 -16.54 -3.46 14.04
N TYR A 172 -15.47 -3.67 14.81
CA TYR A 172 -15.57 -3.93 16.25
C TYR A 172 -16.03 -2.71 17.05
N LEU A 173 -15.57 -1.51 16.66
CA LEU A 173 -15.92 -0.26 17.33
C LEU A 173 -15.67 0.94 16.42
N THR A 174 -16.65 1.21 15.54
CA THR A 174 -16.53 2.24 14.50
C THR A 174 -16.26 3.64 15.08
N SER A 175 -16.90 4.00 16.20
CA SER A 175 -16.71 5.30 16.86
C SER A 175 -15.25 5.53 17.24
N ARG A 176 -14.61 4.52 17.86
CA ARG A 176 -13.21 4.60 18.26
C ARG A 176 -12.27 4.75 17.06
N ALA A 177 -12.54 4.03 15.97
CA ALA A 177 -11.77 4.18 14.74
C ALA A 177 -11.90 5.60 14.18
N LEU A 178 -13.12 6.17 14.15
CA LEU A 178 -13.36 7.53 13.67
C LEU A 178 -12.71 8.60 14.57
N GLU A 179 -12.74 8.44 15.89
CA GLU A 179 -12.03 9.31 16.84
C GLU A 179 -10.52 9.35 16.55
N SER A 180 -9.89 8.18 16.39
CA SER A 180 -8.46 8.10 16.05
C SER A 180 -8.15 8.73 14.69
N VAL A 181 -9.03 8.57 13.70
CA VAL A 181 -8.86 9.20 12.40
C VAL A 181 -9.02 10.73 12.48
N ALA A 182 -9.95 11.24 13.30
CA ALA A 182 -10.11 12.67 13.51
C ALA A 182 -8.86 13.29 14.17
N GLU A 183 -8.32 12.62 15.20
CA GLU A 183 -7.06 13.02 15.83
C GLU A 183 -5.90 12.99 14.82
N LEU A 184 -5.80 11.92 14.02
CA LEU A 184 -4.82 11.79 12.95
C LEU A 184 -4.96 12.91 11.91
N SER A 185 -6.18 13.21 11.46
CA SER A 185 -6.48 14.25 10.47
C SER A 185 -5.99 15.62 10.93
N SER A 186 -6.23 15.96 12.21
CA SER A 186 -5.76 17.23 12.80
C SER A 186 -4.23 17.37 12.76
N ASN A 187 -3.50 16.26 12.89
CA ASN A 187 -2.03 16.21 12.91
C ASN A 187 -1.41 16.03 11.52
N ALA A 188 -2.18 15.56 10.53
CA ALA A 188 -1.77 15.55 9.13
C ALA A 188 -1.69 16.97 8.56
N GLY A 189 -2.34 17.95 9.19
CA GLY A 189 -2.22 19.37 8.87
C GLY A 189 -2.57 19.72 7.42
N SER A 190 -2.04 20.85 6.94
CA SER A 190 -2.22 21.35 5.57
C SER A 190 -1.16 20.81 4.59
N GLU A 191 -0.72 19.57 4.78
CA GLU A 191 0.28 18.94 3.91
C GLU A 191 -0.22 18.95 2.46
N LYS A 192 0.63 19.46 1.56
CA LYS A 192 0.30 19.62 0.14
C LYS A 192 -0.01 18.29 -0.53
N ARG A 193 0.73 17.23 -0.18
CA ARG A 193 0.58 15.89 -0.75
C ARG A 193 0.35 14.87 0.36
N LEU A 194 -0.85 14.31 0.40
CA LEU A 194 -1.27 13.27 1.34
C LEU A 194 -1.85 12.08 0.57
N LEU A 195 -1.34 10.89 0.84
CA LEU A 195 -1.96 9.64 0.41
C LEU A 195 -2.57 8.94 1.62
N VAL A 196 -3.82 8.48 1.50
CA VAL A 196 -4.53 7.77 2.58
C VAL A 196 -4.83 6.34 2.14
N ASN A 197 -4.18 5.38 2.79
CA ASN A 197 -4.47 3.96 2.68
C ASN A 197 -5.58 3.59 3.66
N THR A 198 -6.57 2.83 3.19
CA THR A 198 -7.70 2.39 4.02
C THR A 198 -7.75 0.87 4.13
N ASP A 199 -8.44 0.37 5.16
CA ASP A 199 -8.77 -1.04 5.27
C ASP A 199 -9.73 -1.49 4.14
N GLY A 200 -9.86 -2.80 3.93
CA GLY A 200 -10.72 -3.37 2.89
C GLY A 200 -12.17 -3.67 3.31
N TRP A 201 -12.66 -3.16 4.44
CA TRP A 201 -14.05 -3.34 4.86
C TRP A 201 -14.96 -2.40 4.06
N ILE A 202 -15.64 -2.96 3.05
CA ILE A 202 -16.58 -2.22 2.19
C ILE A 202 -17.99 -2.84 2.14
N ASP A 203 -18.13 -4.08 2.62
CA ASP A 203 -19.38 -4.83 2.50
C ASP A 203 -20.39 -4.44 3.59
N GLY A 204 -21.60 -4.11 3.15
CA GLY A 204 -22.73 -3.76 4.01
C GLY A 204 -22.81 -2.28 4.40
N ASP A 205 -24.00 -1.85 4.84
CA ASP A 205 -24.29 -0.43 5.10
C ASP A 205 -23.39 0.17 6.17
N ALA A 206 -23.00 -0.62 7.19
CA ALA A 206 -22.10 -0.15 8.24
C ALA A 206 -20.70 0.18 7.69
N ALA A 207 -20.21 -0.62 6.73
CA ALA A 207 -18.93 -0.38 6.07
C ALA A 207 -18.99 0.88 5.20
N ARG A 208 -20.04 1.02 4.37
CA ARG A 208 -20.23 2.20 3.52
C ARG A 208 -20.36 3.47 4.37
N ARG A 209 -21.21 3.47 5.40
CA ARG A 209 -21.30 4.58 6.38
C ARG A 209 -19.94 4.92 7.00
N HIS A 210 -19.15 3.92 7.40
CA HIS A 210 -17.82 4.16 7.94
C HIS A 210 -16.91 4.87 6.92
N LYS A 211 -16.86 4.40 5.67
CA LYS A 211 -16.05 5.02 4.61
C LYS A 211 -16.53 6.43 4.27
N SER A 212 -17.84 6.68 4.20
CA SER A 212 -18.40 8.02 4.02
C SER A 212 -18.01 8.97 5.16
N GLN A 213 -17.99 8.48 6.41
CA GLN A 213 -17.50 9.27 7.55
C GLN A 213 -15.99 9.55 7.47
N LEU A 214 -15.17 8.60 7.00
CA LEU A 214 -13.75 8.85 6.75
C LEU A 214 -13.54 9.96 5.72
N ILE A 215 -14.31 9.96 4.62
CA ILE A 215 -14.27 11.02 3.59
C ILE A 215 -14.59 12.38 4.23
N ARG A 216 -15.67 12.47 5.01
CA ARG A 216 -16.09 13.71 5.71
C ARG A 216 -15.06 14.24 6.70
N ILE A 217 -14.37 13.35 7.44
CA ILE A 217 -13.35 13.71 8.44
C ILE A 217 -12.04 14.13 7.77
N LEU A 218 -11.61 13.40 6.75
CA LEU A 218 -10.30 13.60 6.11
C LEU A 218 -10.33 14.69 5.05
N ARG A 219 -11.51 14.97 4.50
CA ARG A 219 -11.78 15.93 3.42
C ARG A 219 -10.74 15.82 2.30
N PRO A 220 -10.59 14.63 1.69
CA PRO A 220 -9.65 14.45 0.59
C PRO A 220 -10.06 15.34 -0.59
N SER A 221 -9.10 15.71 -1.45
CA SER A 221 -9.41 16.33 -2.73
C SER A 221 -9.75 15.30 -3.81
N HIS A 222 -9.31 14.04 -3.64
CA HIS A 222 -9.65 12.95 -4.54
C HIS A 222 -10.00 11.69 -3.75
N VAL A 223 -11.07 11.01 -4.15
CA VAL A 223 -11.46 9.68 -3.64
C VAL A 223 -11.31 8.68 -4.77
N VAL A 224 -10.41 7.72 -4.61
CA VAL A 224 -10.15 6.70 -5.62
C VAL A 224 -10.81 5.39 -5.22
N LEU A 225 -11.75 4.92 -6.02
CA LEU A 225 -12.38 3.62 -5.89
C LEU A 225 -11.68 2.61 -6.78
N ILE A 226 -11.17 1.52 -6.21
CA ILE A 226 -10.48 0.47 -6.96
C ILE A 226 -11.34 -0.78 -7.14
N GLY A 227 -11.64 -1.11 -8.40
CA GLY A 227 -12.46 -2.28 -8.75
C GLY A 227 -13.91 -2.20 -8.24
N MET A 228 -14.41 -0.99 -7.99
CA MET A 228 -15.78 -0.73 -7.52
C MET A 228 -16.44 0.28 -8.46
N TRP A 229 -17.64 -0.04 -8.95
CA TRP A 229 -18.36 0.80 -9.91
C TRP A 229 -19.63 1.43 -9.30
N GLU A 230 -20.32 0.74 -8.38
CA GLU A 230 -21.50 1.25 -7.66
C GLU A 230 -21.10 1.62 -6.23
N ALA A 231 -21.37 2.87 -5.82
CA ALA A 231 -20.94 3.38 -4.52
C ALA A 231 -21.66 4.68 -4.09
N ASP A 232 -22.99 4.77 -4.24
CA ASP A 232 -23.78 6.00 -4.04
C ASP A 232 -23.45 6.73 -2.71
N ASP A 233 -23.36 6.00 -1.60
CA ASP A 233 -22.99 6.56 -0.28
C ASP A 233 -21.60 7.25 -0.26
N LEU A 234 -20.68 6.78 -1.11
CA LEU A 234 -19.33 7.35 -1.24
C LEU A 234 -19.31 8.50 -2.24
N GLU A 235 -20.16 8.46 -3.27
CA GLU A 235 -20.33 9.58 -4.21
C GLU A 235 -20.89 10.79 -3.47
N GLU A 236 -22.00 10.63 -2.75
CA GLU A 236 -22.61 11.68 -1.93
C GLU A 236 -21.60 12.29 -0.95
N ALA A 237 -20.88 11.44 -0.20
CA ALA A 237 -19.87 11.91 0.74
C ALA A 237 -18.69 12.64 0.06
N SER A 238 -18.34 12.25 -1.17
CA SER A 238 -17.29 12.92 -1.95
C SER A 238 -17.77 14.29 -2.42
N GLU A 239 -19.00 14.40 -2.93
CA GLU A 239 -19.63 15.66 -3.33
C GLU A 239 -19.73 16.65 -2.16
N GLU A 240 -20.16 16.18 -0.98
CA GLU A 240 -20.27 17.01 0.24
C GLU A 240 -18.95 17.70 0.64
N VAL A 241 -17.81 17.05 0.39
CA VAL A 241 -16.48 17.61 0.71
C VAL A 241 -15.82 18.28 -0.49
N GLY A 242 -16.44 18.23 -1.67
CA GLY A 242 -15.88 18.74 -2.93
C GLY A 242 -14.72 17.90 -3.48
N ALA A 243 -14.69 16.60 -3.18
CA ALA A 243 -13.68 15.68 -3.70
C ALA A 243 -14.04 15.18 -5.11
N GLU A 244 -13.03 15.06 -5.97
CA GLU A 244 -13.18 14.35 -7.24
C GLU A 244 -13.19 12.83 -6.98
N LEU A 245 -14.26 12.16 -7.39
CA LEU A 245 -14.36 10.71 -7.29
C LEU A 245 -13.86 10.05 -8.58
N ILE A 246 -12.80 9.24 -8.46
CA ILE A 246 -12.14 8.59 -9.59
C ILE A 246 -12.25 7.08 -9.40
N ARG A 247 -12.53 6.36 -10.50
CA ARG A 247 -12.59 4.91 -10.49
C ARG A 247 -11.43 4.34 -11.29
N VAL A 248 -10.75 3.36 -10.71
CA VAL A 248 -9.61 2.68 -11.35
C VAL A 248 -9.78 1.17 -11.29
N SER A 249 -9.15 0.51 -12.26
CA SER A 249 -9.13 -0.94 -12.38
C SER A 249 -8.32 -1.56 -11.24
N ALA A 250 -8.78 -2.71 -10.75
CA ALA A 250 -7.95 -3.58 -9.93
C ALA A 250 -6.86 -4.24 -10.80
N PRO A 251 -5.66 -4.54 -10.27
CA PRO A 251 -4.65 -5.27 -11.00
C PRO A 251 -5.16 -6.66 -11.38
N ARG A 252 -4.81 -7.13 -12.58
CA ARG A 252 -5.19 -8.49 -13.03
C ARG A 252 -4.56 -9.59 -12.17
N VAL A 253 -3.32 -9.36 -11.73
CA VAL A 253 -2.57 -10.31 -10.92
C VAL A 253 -2.49 -9.80 -9.48
N VAL A 254 -3.43 -10.24 -8.65
CA VAL A 254 -3.33 -10.06 -7.19
C VAL A 254 -3.33 -11.41 -6.50
N LEU A 255 -2.33 -11.60 -5.63
CA LEU A 255 -2.30 -12.75 -4.75
C LEU A 255 -3.41 -12.62 -3.70
N ARG A 256 -4.45 -13.43 -3.85
CA ARG A 256 -5.52 -13.55 -2.85
C ARG A 256 -4.97 -14.16 -1.57
N ARG A 257 -5.33 -13.55 -0.45
CA ARG A 257 -4.95 -13.98 0.89
C ARG A 257 -6.19 -14.46 1.64
N ASP A 258 -6.14 -15.70 2.11
CA ASP A 258 -7.16 -16.22 3.02
C ASP A 258 -6.97 -15.67 4.45
N GLN A 259 -7.90 -15.98 5.34
CA GLN A 259 -7.88 -15.48 6.72
C GLN A 259 -6.63 -15.92 7.48
N SER A 260 -6.13 -17.14 7.24
CA SER A 260 -4.90 -17.67 7.84
C SER A 260 -3.66 -16.89 7.39
N ALA A 261 -3.51 -16.63 6.10
CA ALA A 261 -2.41 -15.84 5.55
C ALA A 261 -2.43 -14.42 6.13
N ARG A 262 -3.63 -13.83 6.30
CA ARG A 262 -3.76 -12.51 6.94
C ARG A 262 -3.35 -12.52 8.41
N LYS A 263 -3.73 -13.57 9.14
CA LYS A 263 -3.30 -13.76 10.54
C LYS A 263 -1.77 -13.88 10.63
N ALA A 264 -1.17 -14.73 9.79
CA ALA A 264 0.28 -14.91 9.76
C ALA A 264 1.03 -13.61 9.41
N LEU A 265 0.53 -12.83 8.46
CA LEU A 265 1.09 -11.50 8.15
C LEU A 265 1.05 -10.55 9.35
N ARG A 266 -0.02 -10.58 10.16
CA ARG A 266 -0.09 -9.80 11.40
C ARG A 266 0.92 -10.28 12.43
N GLU A 267 1.06 -11.58 12.63
CA GLU A 267 2.05 -12.17 13.54
C GLU A 267 3.48 -11.78 13.15
N LEU A 268 3.81 -11.84 11.86
CA LEU A 268 5.10 -11.35 11.33
C LEU A 268 5.30 -9.86 11.58
N SER A 269 4.23 -9.05 11.45
CA SER A 269 4.29 -7.62 11.75
C SER A 269 4.54 -7.36 13.24
N TYR A 270 3.82 -8.03 14.14
CA TYR A 270 4.09 -7.94 15.58
C TYR A 270 5.52 -8.34 15.92
N ALA A 271 6.00 -9.46 15.38
CA ALA A 271 7.39 -9.91 15.60
C ALA A 271 8.43 -8.90 15.10
N ARG A 272 8.15 -8.18 14.00
CA ARG A 272 9.01 -7.09 13.52
C ARG A 272 9.10 -5.96 14.54
N TYR A 273 7.97 -5.46 15.04
CA TYR A 273 7.94 -4.31 15.95
C TYR A 273 8.37 -4.64 17.39
N LEU A 274 8.22 -5.90 17.81
CA LEU A 274 8.69 -6.38 19.11
C LEU A 274 10.15 -6.87 19.08
N ARG A 275 10.83 -6.82 17.93
CA ARG A 275 12.22 -7.24 17.84
C ARG A 275 13.10 -6.34 18.70
N GLY A 276 13.82 -6.94 19.65
CA GLY A 276 14.66 -6.20 20.60
C GLY A 276 13.87 -5.50 21.70
N ALA A 277 12.57 -5.76 21.83
CA ALA A 277 11.78 -5.27 22.95
C ALA A 277 12.32 -5.81 24.27
N ARG A 278 12.20 -5.00 25.32
CA ARG A 278 12.58 -5.36 26.68
C ARG A 278 11.35 -5.53 27.53
N LEU A 279 11.34 -6.54 28.39
CA LEU A 279 10.30 -6.69 29.39
C LEU A 279 10.34 -5.50 30.35
N ARG A 280 9.19 -4.86 30.55
CA ARG A 280 9.01 -3.77 31.51
C ARG A 280 7.87 -4.14 32.43
N SER A 281 8.08 -4.03 33.74
CA SER A 281 7.02 -4.13 34.75
C SER A 281 6.42 -2.75 34.97
N VAL A 282 5.11 -2.62 34.78
CA VAL A 282 4.37 -1.42 35.19
C VAL A 282 3.87 -1.68 36.60
N PRO A 283 4.24 -0.86 37.61
CA PRO A 283 3.68 -0.96 38.95
C PRO A 283 2.15 -0.85 38.87
N ARG A 284 1.44 -1.70 39.62
CA ARG A 284 0.00 -1.59 39.79
C ARG A 284 -0.35 -0.39 40.66
#